data_AF-A0AAJ2LSK3-F1
#
_entry.id   AF-A0AAJ2LSK3-F1
#
_cell.length_a   1.000
_cell.length_b   1.000
_cell.length_c   1.000
_cell.angle_alpha   90.00
_cell.angle_beta   90.00
_cell.angle_gamma   90.00
#
_symmetry.space_group_name_H-M   'P 1'
#
loop_
_entity.id
_entity.type
_entity.pdbx_description
1 polymer ?
#
loop_
_entity_poly.entity_id
_entity_poly.type
_entity_poly.pdbx_seq_one_letter_code
_entity_poly.pdbx_strand_id
1 'polypeptide(L)' 'IIECKTVNWKTASTASEAIYKLSALSNIGGLNTQSIFVSLYDLKDAAKTRAAEHDIKVIAGQSAIIDLRNQLLGAD' A
#
# COMPACT_ATOMS: atom_id res chain seq x y z
N ILE A 1 6.19 5.53 6.42
CA ILE A 1 5.27 4.65 7.15
C ILE A 1 4.95 3.44 6.28
N ILE A 2 4.93 2.23 6.85
CA ILE A 2 4.55 1.02 6.11
C ILE A 2 3.33 0.42 6.79
N GLU A 3 2.23 0.25 6.05
CA GLU A 3 1.03 -0.45 6.51
C GLU A 3 0.93 -1.81 5.81
N CYS A 4 0.83 -2.88 6.61
CA CYS A 4 0.77 -4.26 6.11
C CYS A 4 -0.61 -4.87 6.32
N LYS A 5 -1.17 -5.51 5.29
CA LYS A 5 -2.49 -6.17 5.35
C LYS A 5 -2.43 -7.58 4.80
N THR A 6 -3.12 -8.49 5.48
CA THR A 6 -3.35 -9.88 5.05
C THR A 6 -4.79 -10.12 4.62
N VAL A 7 -5.60 -9.06 4.48
CA VAL A 7 -7.02 -9.15 4.12
C VAL A 7 -7.17 -9.51 2.64
N ASN A 8 -8.05 -10.46 2.34
CA ASN A 8 -8.45 -10.74 0.97
C ASN A 8 -9.55 -9.76 0.53
N TRP A 9 -9.17 -8.78 -0.29
CA TRP A 9 -10.04 -7.68 -0.72
C TRP A 9 -11.10 -8.06 -1.76
N LYS A 10 -11.17 -9.34 -2.16
CA LYS A 10 -12.27 -9.83 -3.00
C LYS A 10 -13.59 -9.90 -2.24
N THR A 11 -13.54 -10.14 -0.92
CA THR A 11 -14.71 -10.37 -0.07
C THR A 11 -14.91 -9.30 1.01
N ALA A 12 -13.95 -8.39 1.20
CA ALA A 12 -13.98 -7.35 2.23
C ALA A 12 -14.38 -5.96 1.67
N SER A 13 -14.82 -5.08 2.58
CA SER A 13 -14.98 -3.64 2.30
C SER A 13 -13.66 -2.99 1.86
N THR A 14 -13.78 -1.84 1.20
CA THR A 14 -12.80 -1.31 0.24
C THR A 14 -11.41 -1.07 0.85
N ALA A 15 -10.38 -1.64 0.23
CA ALA A 15 -8.97 -1.32 0.52
C ALA A 15 -8.69 0.20 0.49
N SER A 16 -9.51 0.95 -0.25
CA SER A 16 -9.52 2.41 -0.28
C SER A 16 -9.57 3.05 1.12
N GLU A 17 -10.37 2.54 2.06
CA GLU A 17 -10.45 3.11 3.42
C GLU A 17 -9.12 2.99 4.17
N ALA A 18 -8.46 1.83 4.06
CA ALA A 18 -7.14 1.63 4.65
C ALA A 18 -6.09 2.56 4.03
N ILE A 19 -6.16 2.77 2.71
CA ILE A 19 -5.29 3.70 1.98
C ILE A 19 -5.52 5.15 2.44
N TYR A 20 -6.78 5.57 2.61
CA TYR A 20 -7.12 6.88 3.15
C TYR A 20 -6.56 7.11 4.55
N LYS A 21 -6.69 6.11 5.42
CA LYS A 21 -6.15 6.17 6.77
C LYS A 21 -4.62 6.30 6.76
N LEU A 22 -3.93 5.53 5.91
CA LEU A 22 -2.49 5.63 5.75
C LEU A 22 -2.06 7.02 5.27
N SER A 23 -2.77 7.60 4.29
CA SER A 23 -2.52 8.97 3.81
C SER A 23 -2.68 10.00 4.93
N ALA A 24 -3.73 9.88 5.77
CA ALA A 24 -3.88 10.79 6.91
C ALA A 24 -2.74 10.66 7.94
N LEU A 25 -2.24 9.44 8.15
CA LEU A 25 -1.12 9.18 9.07
C LEU A 25 0.24 9.65 8.52
N SER A 26 0.43 9.66 7.21
CA SER A 26 1.69 10.09 6.59
C SER A 26 2.01 11.56 6.90
N ASN A 27 0.99 12.39 7.10
CA ASN A 27 1.13 13.78 7.51
C ASN A 27 1.84 13.97 8.86
N ILE A 28 1.88 12.95 9.72
CA ILE A 28 2.54 13.02 11.05
C ILE A 28 4.06 13.13 10.91
N GLY A 29 4.67 12.51 9.89
CA GLY A 29 6.12 12.50 9.74
C GLY A 29 6.70 13.73 9.01
N GLY A 30 5.86 14.69 8.61
CA GLY A 30 6.25 15.87 7.83
C GLY A 30 6.40 15.60 6.34
N LEU A 31 6.80 16.64 5.59
CA LEU A 31 6.75 16.68 4.11
C LEU A 31 7.55 15.57 3.40
N ASN A 32 8.61 15.05 4.02
CA ASN A 32 9.46 14.01 3.41
C ASN A 32 9.00 12.58 3.74
N THR A 33 7.82 12.42 4.34
CA THR A 33 7.31 11.10 4.72
C THR A 33 6.89 10.31 3.49
N GLN A 34 7.55 9.18 3.27
CA GLN A 34 7.13 8.21 2.26
C GLN A 34 6.20 7.16 2.89
N SER A 35 5.17 6.76 2.16
CA SER A 35 4.20 5.77 2.63
C SER A 35 4.13 4.58 1.69
N ILE A 36 4.10 3.38 2.26
CA ILE A 36 4.04 2.11 1.52
C ILE A 36 2.88 1.29 2.07
N PHE A 37 2.01 0.82 1.19
CA PHE A 37 0.93 -0.11 1.51
C PHE A 37 1.29 -1.50 0.97
N VAL A 38 1.53 -2.44 1.89
CA VAL A 38 1.90 -3.83 1.58
C VAL A 38 0.69 -4.72 1.81
N SER A 39 0.28 -5.48 0.79
CA SER A 39 -0.90 -6.36 0.86
C SER A 39 -0.59 -7.76 0.36
N LEU A 40 -0.88 -8.78 1.19
CA LEU A 40 -0.71 -10.18 0.79
C LEU A 40 -1.55 -10.54 -0.45
N TYR A 41 -2.76 -10.00 -0.51
CA TYR A 41 -3.68 -10.21 -1.64
C TYR A 41 -3.73 -8.96 -2.52
N ASP A 42 -4.03 -9.17 -3.80
CA ASP A 42 -4.12 -8.07 -4.77
C ASP A 42 -5.29 -7.12 -4.45
N LEU A 43 -5.16 -5.90 -4.95
CA LEU A 43 -6.14 -4.82 -4.79
C LEU A 43 -6.92 -4.62 -6.09
N LYS A 44 -8.16 -4.16 -5.96
CA LYS A 44 -8.94 -3.66 -7.11
C LYS A 44 -8.31 -2.36 -7.64
N ASP A 45 -8.49 -2.09 -8.93
CA ASP A 45 -7.92 -0.91 -9.59
C ASP A 45 -8.30 0.40 -8.90
N ALA A 46 -9.55 0.55 -8.45
CA ALA A 46 -9.98 1.74 -7.72
C ALA A 46 -9.14 2.03 -6.46
N ALA A 47 -8.66 1.00 -5.77
CA ALA A 47 -7.78 1.16 -4.62
C ALA A 47 -6.35 1.52 -5.06
N LYS A 48 -5.85 0.92 -6.15
CA LYS A 48 -4.53 1.27 -6.72
C LYS A 48 -4.50 2.71 -7.22
N THR A 49 -5.55 3.16 -7.91
CA THR A 49 -5.74 4.57 -8.30
C THR A 49 -5.71 5.48 -7.09
N ARG A 50 -6.42 5.12 -6.01
CA ARG A 50 -6.45 5.94 -4.80
C ARG A 50 -5.10 6.04 -4.11
N ALA A 51 -4.32 4.96 -4.09
CA ALA A 51 -2.97 4.98 -3.54
C ALA A 51 -2.05 5.91 -4.36
N ALA A 52 -2.14 5.86 -5.70
CA ALA A 52 -1.38 6.73 -6.58
C ALA A 52 -1.72 8.21 -6.39
N GLU A 53 -3.00 8.55 -6.20
CA GLU A 53 -3.44 9.93 -5.90
C GLU A 53 -2.90 10.49 -4.56
N HIS A 54 -2.38 9.63 -3.68
CA HIS A 54 -1.84 9.99 -2.36
C HIS A 54 -0.33 9.71 -2.24
N ASP A 55 0.36 9.48 -3.36
CA ASP A 55 1.79 9.13 -3.39
C ASP A 55 2.16 7.91 -2.50
N ILE A 56 1.22 6.98 -2.36
CA ILE A 56 1.41 5.73 -1.60
C ILE A 56 1.91 4.65 -2.56
N LYS A 57 3.11 4.14 -2.30
CA LYS A 57 3.64 2.96 -3.00
C LYS A 57 2.85 1.72 -2.60
N VAL A 58 2.37 0.96 -3.58
CA VAL A 58 1.64 -0.30 -3.32
C VAL A 58 2.53 -1.49 -3.70
N ILE A 59 2.65 -2.44 -2.77
CA ILE A 59 3.24 -3.77 -3.03
C ILE A 59 2.15 -4.79 -2.70
N ALA A 60 1.51 -5.37 -3.72
CA ALA A 60 0.33 -6.20 -3.53
C ALA A 60 0.38 -7.51 -4.31
N GLY A 61 -0.14 -8.56 -3.68
CA GLY A 61 -0.22 -9.91 -4.25
C GLY A 61 0.96 -10.79 -3.84
N GLN A 62 0.70 -12.10 -3.75
CA GLN A 62 1.65 -13.07 -3.20
C GLN A 62 3.00 -13.08 -3.92
N SER A 63 3.01 -12.91 -5.25
CA SER A 63 4.24 -12.81 -6.04
C SER A 63 5.08 -11.59 -5.66
N ALA A 64 4.46 -10.43 -5.46
CA ALA A 64 5.15 -9.21 -5.04
C ALA A 64 5.70 -9.32 -3.61
N ILE A 65 5.06 -10.11 -2.75
CA ILE A 65 5.53 -10.35 -1.38
C ILE A 65 6.78 -11.24 -1.34
N ILE A 66 6.88 -12.24 -2.24
CA ILE A 66 8.08 -13.08 -2.33
C ILE A 66 9.32 -12.23 -2.63
N ASP A 67 9.16 -11.19 -3.45
CA ASP A 67 10.21 -10.25 -3.83
C ASP A 67 10.25 -8.98 -2.96
N LEU A 68 9.58 -8.97 -1.79
CA LEU A 68 9.34 -7.76 -0.99
C LEU A 68 10.62 -6.98 -0.67
N ARG A 69 11.75 -7.68 -0.43
CA ARG A 69 13.04 -7.03 -0.15
C ARG A 69 13.46 -6.11 -1.29
N ASN A 70 13.45 -6.62 -2.52
CA ASN A 70 13.87 -5.85 -3.70
C ASN A 70 12.83 -4.76 -4.00
N GLN A 71 11.54 -5.07 -3.81
CA GLN A 71 10.49 -4.07 -3.91
C GLN A 71 10.66 -2.91 -2.93
N LEU A 72 11.17 -3.13 -1.71
CA LEU A 72 11.38 -2.08 -0.72
C LEU A 72 12.65 -1.26 -0.97
N LEU A 73 13.75 -1.91 -1.36
CA LEU A 73 15.04 -1.24 -1.55
C LEU A 73 15.11 -0.43 -2.85
N GLY A 74 14.20 -0.68 -3.80
CA GLY A 74 14.37 -0.23 -5.18
C GLY A 74 15.36 -1.16 -5.88
N ALA A 75 15.12 -1.50 -7.14
CA ALA A 75 16.07 -2.29 -7.90
C ALA A 75 17.40 -1.51 -8.01
N ASP A 76 18.49 -2.14 -7.57
CA ASP A 76 19.86 -1.64 -7.74
C ASP A 76 20.22 -1.45 -9.23
#